data_AF-A0AAW2J478-F1
#
_entry.id   AF-A0AAW2J478-F1
#
_cell.length_a   1.000
_cell.length_b   1.000
_cell.length_c   1.000
_cell.angle_alpha   90.00
_cell.angle_beta   90.00
_cell.angle_gamma   90.00
#
_symmetry.space_group_name_H-M   'P 1'
#
loop_
_entity.id
_entity.type
_entity.pdbx_description
1 polymer ?
#
loop_
_entity_poly.entity_id
_entity_poly.type
_entity_poly.pdbx_seq_one_letter_code
_entity_poly.pdbx_strand_id
1 'polypeptide(L)'
;MARIGVQLPLNYVEFNHIPQYLREMAWEEVEHNTMLPPKAKNVVLADLKDIWRRWKHEIKVKYFLPHIDDPEYLSHSPTERVEQDQWKELVIYWTDEDVQKIASKNSLNVSKKQCLHRTGRTSFAVMEQETMMKGTDPSTLDIWLESHSRGRGIKDDDTLDLHESLFLGLCWLVDMDDVAFK
;
A
#
# COMPACT_ATOMS: atom_id res chain seq x y z
N MET A 1 -4.13 -21.36 5.24
CA MET A 1 -5.36 -21.08 6.00
C MET A 1 -6.19 -20.00 5.31
N ALA A 2 -5.74 -18.74 5.13
CA ALA A 2 -6.55 -17.69 4.47
C ALA A 2 -6.54 -17.64 2.92
N ARG A 3 -6.59 -18.78 2.22
CA ARG A 3 -6.66 -18.86 0.74
C ARG A 3 -7.97 -19.48 0.22
N ILE A 4 -8.99 -19.49 1.07
CA ILE A 4 -10.26 -20.18 0.82
C ILE A 4 -11.36 -19.13 0.81
N GLY A 5 -11.94 -18.84 -0.37
CA GLY A 5 -13.05 -17.90 -0.54
C GLY A 5 -14.33 -18.24 0.20
N VAL A 6 -14.39 -19.47 0.71
CA VAL A 6 -15.52 -20.00 1.46
C VAL A 6 -15.61 -19.40 2.87
N GLN A 7 -14.48 -19.02 3.48
CA GLN A 7 -14.49 -18.48 4.86
C GLN A 7 -14.62 -16.96 4.91
N LEU A 8 -14.02 -16.26 3.94
CA LEU A 8 -14.07 -14.80 3.85
C LEU A 8 -14.48 -14.38 2.44
N PRO A 9 -15.73 -13.93 2.26
CA PRO A 9 -16.28 -13.62 0.96
C PRO A 9 -15.56 -12.43 0.31
N LEU A 10 -15.31 -12.52 -0.99
CA LEU A 10 -14.55 -11.50 -1.74
C LEU A 10 -15.41 -10.37 -2.29
N ASN A 11 -16.72 -10.57 -2.38
CA ASN A 11 -17.66 -9.63 -2.98
C ASN A 11 -17.75 -8.29 -2.24
N TYR A 12 -17.43 -8.24 -0.94
CA TYR A 12 -17.37 -6.99 -0.19
C TYR A 12 -16.26 -6.05 -0.68
N VAL A 13 -16.56 -4.76 -0.77
CA VAL A 13 -15.58 -3.72 -1.18
C VAL A 13 -14.46 -3.59 -0.16
N GLU A 14 -14.78 -3.60 1.14
CA GLU A 14 -13.81 -3.49 2.24
C GLU A 14 -13.96 -4.64 3.22
N PHE A 15 -12.84 -5.03 3.84
CA PHE A 15 -12.80 -6.05 4.88
C PHE A 15 -13.67 -5.72 6.10
N ASN A 16 -13.82 -4.42 6.40
CA ASN A 16 -14.64 -3.95 7.52
C ASN A 16 -16.15 -4.09 7.23
N HIS A 17 -16.56 -4.14 5.95
CA HIS A 17 -17.95 -4.36 5.55
C HIS A 17 -18.37 -5.84 5.61
N ILE A 18 -17.40 -6.77 5.71
CA ILE A 18 -17.70 -8.17 5.97
C ILE A 18 -18.47 -8.25 7.31
N PRO A 19 -19.53 -9.06 7.42
CA PRO A 19 -20.21 -9.25 8.69
C PRO A 19 -19.26 -9.66 9.82
N GLN A 20 -19.47 -9.10 11.01
CA GLN A 20 -18.60 -9.35 12.16
C GLN A 20 -18.49 -10.84 12.49
N TYR A 21 -19.59 -11.59 12.40
CA TYR A 21 -19.61 -13.02 12.68
C TYR A 21 -18.64 -13.82 11.79
N LEU A 22 -18.49 -13.47 10.50
CA LEU A 22 -17.55 -14.15 9.61
C LEU A 22 -16.10 -13.86 9.99
N ARG A 23 -15.80 -12.62 10.40
CA ARG A 23 -14.46 -12.28 10.90
C ARG A 23 -14.15 -12.95 12.24
N GLU A 24 -15.17 -13.15 13.08
CA GLU A 24 -15.03 -13.87 14.34
C GLU A 24 -14.81 -15.36 14.11
N MET A 25 -15.56 -15.99 13.22
CA MET A 25 -15.31 -17.38 12.82
C MET A 25 -13.90 -17.59 12.26
N ALA A 26 -13.43 -16.68 11.41
CA ALA A 26 -12.05 -16.73 10.90
C ALA A 26 -11.01 -16.58 12.02
N TRP A 27 -11.29 -15.77 13.04
CA TRP A 27 -10.44 -15.67 14.23
C TRP A 27 -10.45 -16.96 15.06
N GLU A 28 -11.62 -17.53 15.33
CA GLU A 28 -11.76 -18.77 16.12
C GLU A 28 -11.00 -19.94 15.50
N GLU A 29 -11.02 -20.06 14.17
CA GLU A 29 -10.24 -21.07 13.47
C GLU A 29 -8.73 -20.85 13.60
N VAL A 30 -8.27 -19.60 13.50
CA VAL A 30 -6.85 -19.29 13.68
C VAL A 30 -6.45 -19.55 15.13
N GLU A 31 -7.26 -19.13 16.10
CA GLU A 31 -7.04 -19.36 17.54
C GLU A 31 -6.94 -20.87 17.83
N HIS A 32 -7.87 -21.67 17.31
CA HIS A 32 -7.86 -23.12 17.46
C HIS A 32 -6.62 -23.79 16.84
N ASN A 33 -6.18 -23.33 15.67
CA ASN A 33 -5.06 -23.93 14.95
C ASN A 33 -3.68 -23.53 15.49
N THR A 34 -3.57 -22.34 16.08
CA THR A 34 -2.28 -21.73 16.46
C THR A 34 -2.09 -21.57 17.96
N MET A 35 -3.13 -21.80 18.77
CA MET A 35 -3.13 -21.63 20.22
C MET A 35 -2.67 -20.23 20.67
N LEU A 36 -2.96 -19.21 19.85
CA LEU A 36 -2.58 -17.83 20.13
C LEU A 36 -3.40 -17.24 21.30
N PRO A 37 -2.82 -16.34 22.10
CA PRO A 37 -3.56 -15.68 23.17
C PRO A 37 -4.62 -14.72 22.59
N PRO A 38 -5.78 -14.53 23.25
CA PRO A 38 -6.83 -13.62 22.79
C PRO A 38 -6.37 -12.18 22.54
N LYS A 39 -5.30 -11.73 23.23
CA LYS A 39 -4.69 -10.40 23.03
C LYS A 39 -4.13 -10.20 21.62
N ALA A 40 -3.80 -11.28 20.90
CA ALA A 40 -3.28 -11.23 19.54
C ALA A 40 -4.38 -11.00 18.48
N LYS A 41 -5.67 -11.05 18.86
CA LYS A 41 -6.81 -10.96 17.93
C LYS A 41 -6.73 -9.78 16.97
N ASN A 42 -6.43 -8.59 17.46
CA ASN A 42 -6.38 -7.40 16.62
C ASN A 42 -5.24 -7.46 15.58
N VAL A 43 -4.09 -8.01 15.96
CA VAL A 43 -2.94 -8.18 15.06
C VAL A 43 -3.28 -9.19 13.97
N VAL A 44 -3.84 -10.34 14.35
CA VAL A 44 -4.24 -11.38 13.40
C VAL A 44 -5.34 -10.92 12.46
N LEU A 45 -6.32 -10.15 12.94
CA LEU A 45 -7.36 -9.57 12.07
C LEU A 45 -6.77 -8.57 11.07
N ALA A 46 -5.74 -7.80 11.46
CA ALA A 46 -5.02 -6.93 10.53
C ALA A 46 -4.26 -7.73 9.46
N ASP A 47 -3.58 -8.82 9.86
CA ASP A 47 -2.90 -9.71 8.93
C ASP A 47 -3.89 -10.41 7.97
N LEU A 48 -5.03 -10.88 8.48
CA LEU A 48 -6.11 -11.47 7.68
C LEU A 48 -6.66 -10.48 6.67
N LYS A 49 -6.85 -9.21 7.07
CA LYS A 49 -7.26 -8.14 6.16
C LYS A 49 -6.25 -7.98 5.02
N ASP A 50 -4.96 -7.97 5.30
CA ASP A 50 -3.92 -7.81 4.28
C ASP A 50 -3.83 -9.03 3.36
N ILE A 51 -3.98 -10.25 3.90
CA ILE A 51 -4.04 -11.47 3.11
C ILE A 51 -5.28 -11.46 2.20
N TRP A 52 -6.45 -11.09 2.71
CA TRP A 52 -7.69 -10.98 1.95
C TRP A 52 -7.56 -9.95 0.81
N ARG A 53 -6.99 -8.77 1.08
CA ARG A 53 -6.72 -7.75 0.05
C ARG A 53 -5.77 -8.25 -1.02
N ARG A 54 -4.68 -8.91 -0.63
CA ARG A 54 -3.69 -9.48 -1.55
C ARG A 54 -4.32 -10.55 -2.43
N TRP A 55 -5.12 -11.44 -1.84
CA TRP A 55 -5.80 -12.49 -2.58
C TRP A 55 -6.82 -11.92 -3.58
N LYS A 56 -7.64 -10.94 -3.18
CA LYS A 56 -8.55 -10.23 -4.09
C LYS A 56 -7.80 -9.58 -5.26
N HIS A 57 -6.62 -9.00 -5.01
CA HIS A 57 -5.76 -8.46 -6.06
C HIS A 57 -5.20 -9.54 -6.99
N GLU A 58 -4.69 -10.66 -6.46
CA GLU A 58 -4.19 -11.78 -7.25
C GLU A 58 -5.27 -12.33 -8.19
N ILE A 59 -6.51 -12.46 -7.70
CA ILE A 59 -7.65 -12.90 -8.51
C ILE A 59 -7.92 -11.90 -9.64
N LYS A 60 -7.96 -10.60 -9.33
CA LYS A 60 -8.14 -9.55 -10.36
C LYS A 60 -7.05 -9.62 -11.44
N VAL A 61 -5.79 -9.75 -11.05
CA VAL A 61 -4.66 -9.75 -12.00
C VAL A 61 -4.63 -11.01 -12.85
N LYS A 62 -4.98 -12.18 -12.29
CA LYS A 62 -4.90 -13.46 -13.01
C LYS A 62 -6.09 -13.73 -13.91
N TYR A 63 -7.30 -13.38 -13.48
CA TYR A 63 -8.53 -13.82 -14.13
C TYR A 63 -9.32 -12.67 -14.77
N PHE A 64 -9.20 -11.44 -14.27
CA PHE A 64 -9.95 -10.30 -14.81
C PHE A 64 -9.12 -9.48 -15.80
N LEU A 65 -7.95 -8.98 -15.41
CA LEU A 65 -7.13 -8.09 -16.26
C LEU A 65 -6.76 -8.68 -17.64
N PRO A 66 -6.40 -9.97 -17.77
CA PRO A 66 -6.02 -10.53 -19.08
C PRO A 66 -7.20 -10.66 -20.05
N HIS A 67 -8.42 -10.65 -19.52
CA HIS A 67 -9.65 -10.87 -20.28
C HIS A 67 -10.51 -9.62 -20.34
N ILE A 68 -9.96 -8.42 -20.06
CA ILE A 68 -10.73 -7.16 -19.94
C ILE A 68 -11.43 -6.73 -21.23
N ASP A 69 -11.05 -7.28 -22.38
CA ASP A 69 -11.66 -7.00 -23.68
C ASP A 69 -12.58 -8.16 -24.19
N ASP A 70 -12.64 -9.28 -23.46
CA ASP A 70 -13.37 -10.48 -23.87
C ASP A 70 -14.81 -10.47 -23.33
N PRO A 71 -15.86 -10.43 -24.17
CA PRO A 71 -17.25 -10.40 -23.72
C PRO A 71 -17.67 -11.59 -22.82
N GLU A 72 -16.90 -12.68 -22.78
CA GLU A 72 -17.14 -13.85 -21.94
C GLU A 72 -16.39 -13.84 -20.59
N TYR A 73 -16.18 -12.69 -19.95
CA TYR A 73 -15.52 -12.57 -18.63
C TYR A 73 -15.98 -13.56 -17.54
N LEU A 74 -17.24 -13.98 -17.59
CA LEU A 74 -17.85 -14.89 -16.62
C LEU A 74 -17.41 -16.34 -16.80
N SER A 75 -16.92 -16.73 -17.98
CA SER A 75 -16.44 -18.09 -18.27
C SER A 75 -15.04 -18.34 -17.71
N HIS A 76 -14.22 -17.29 -17.57
CA HIS A 76 -12.85 -17.33 -17.02
C HIS A 76 -12.79 -17.32 -15.48
N SER A 77 -13.90 -17.63 -14.81
CA SER A 77 -13.99 -17.60 -13.35
C SER A 77 -13.06 -18.65 -12.69
N PRO A 78 -12.35 -18.31 -11.59
CA PRO A 78 -11.63 -19.29 -10.79
C PRO A 78 -12.59 -20.16 -9.96
N THR A 79 -13.21 -21.14 -10.62
CA THR A 79 -14.24 -22.04 -10.06
C THR A 79 -13.77 -22.88 -8.87
N GLU A 80 -12.46 -23.06 -8.68
CA GLU A 80 -11.92 -23.86 -7.58
C GLU A 80 -11.98 -23.15 -6.22
N ARG A 81 -11.96 -21.81 -6.19
CA ARG A 81 -11.75 -21.05 -4.93
C ARG A 81 -12.66 -19.84 -4.73
N VAL A 82 -13.41 -19.45 -5.76
CA VAL A 82 -14.34 -18.32 -5.70
C VAL A 82 -15.70 -18.81 -6.19
N GLU A 83 -16.71 -18.62 -5.35
CA GLU A 83 -18.13 -18.84 -5.69
C GLU A 83 -18.51 -18.03 -6.94
N GLN A 84 -19.29 -18.61 -7.85
CA GLN A 84 -19.60 -17.97 -9.13
C GLN A 84 -20.40 -16.67 -8.94
N ASP A 85 -21.25 -16.61 -7.93
CA ASP A 85 -22.02 -15.39 -7.63
C ASP A 85 -21.14 -14.29 -7.04
N GLN A 86 -20.16 -14.64 -6.20
CA GLN A 86 -19.15 -13.68 -5.74
C GLN A 86 -18.31 -13.15 -6.91
N TRP A 87 -17.97 -14.02 -7.89
CA TRP A 87 -17.24 -13.62 -9.09
C TRP A 87 -18.04 -12.60 -9.92
N LYS A 88 -19.34 -12.84 -10.14
CA LYS A 88 -20.21 -11.91 -10.88
C LYS A 88 -20.22 -10.52 -10.23
N GLU A 89 -20.42 -10.47 -8.91
CA GLU A 89 -20.42 -9.20 -8.16
C GLU A 89 -19.08 -8.46 -8.25
N LEU A 90 -17.96 -9.20 -8.20
CA LEU A 90 -16.62 -8.63 -8.36
C LEU A 90 -16.39 -8.05 -9.76
N VAL A 91 -16.81 -8.76 -10.80
CA VAL A 91 -16.69 -8.29 -12.19
C VAL A 91 -17.48 -7.00 -12.36
N ILE A 92 -18.74 -6.96 -11.92
CA ILE A 92 -19.58 -5.75 -11.95
C ILE A 92 -18.85 -4.58 -11.26
N TYR A 93 -18.32 -4.81 -10.07
CA TYR A 93 -17.59 -3.80 -9.31
C TYR A 93 -16.31 -3.32 -10.02
N TRP A 94 -15.57 -4.19 -10.72
CA TRP A 94 -14.36 -3.79 -11.44
C TRP A 94 -14.63 -3.14 -12.81
N THR A 95 -15.79 -3.40 -13.41
CA THR A 95 -16.25 -2.77 -14.64
C THR A 95 -16.94 -1.43 -14.42
N ASP A 96 -17.31 -1.12 -13.17
CA ASP A 96 -17.91 0.17 -12.80
C ASP A 96 -16.97 1.34 -13.14
N GLU A 97 -17.50 2.31 -13.91
CA GLU A 97 -16.73 3.46 -14.40
C GLU A 97 -16.15 4.32 -13.27
N ASP A 98 -16.89 4.53 -12.19
CA ASP A 98 -16.45 5.38 -11.09
C ASP A 98 -15.35 4.69 -10.30
N VAL A 99 -15.44 3.37 -10.12
CA VAL A 99 -14.37 2.55 -9.54
C VAL A 99 -13.11 2.62 -10.41
N GLN A 100 -13.25 2.55 -11.74
CA GLN A 100 -12.11 2.66 -12.67
C GLN A 100 -11.48 4.06 -12.67
N LYS A 101 -12.28 5.13 -12.59
CA LYS A 101 -11.77 6.51 -12.45
C LYS A 101 -10.95 6.66 -11.17
N ILE A 102 -11.45 6.15 -10.04
CA ILE A 102 -10.73 6.16 -8.76
C ILE A 102 -9.42 5.36 -8.87
N ALA A 103 -9.47 4.16 -9.47
CA ALA A 103 -8.29 3.32 -9.64
C ALA A 103 -7.22 3.98 -10.51
N SER A 104 -7.62 4.61 -11.63
CA SER A 104 -6.72 5.35 -12.53
C SER A 104 -6.09 6.55 -11.83
N LYS A 105 -6.88 7.33 -11.08
CA LYS A 105 -6.37 8.45 -10.27
C LYS A 105 -5.36 7.98 -9.22
N ASN A 106 -5.66 6.88 -8.53
CA ASN A 106 -4.75 6.31 -7.53
C ASN A 106 -3.45 5.81 -8.16
N SER A 107 -3.52 5.18 -9.34
CA SER A 107 -2.33 4.76 -10.10
C SER A 107 -1.45 5.96 -10.48
N LEU A 108 -2.05 7.03 -11.01
CA LEU A 108 -1.34 8.28 -11.33
C LEU A 108 -0.75 8.95 -10.09
N ASN A 109 -1.45 8.92 -8.96
CA ASN A 109 -0.92 9.47 -7.71
C ASN A 109 0.28 8.65 -7.22
N VAL A 110 0.23 7.32 -7.35
CA VAL A 110 1.35 6.44 -7.02
C VAL A 110 2.55 6.69 -7.94
N SER A 111 2.34 6.85 -9.25
CA SER A 111 3.44 7.14 -10.19
C SER A 111 4.09 8.50 -9.96
N LYS A 112 3.33 9.47 -9.42
CA LYS A 112 3.83 10.79 -9.03
C LYS A 112 4.51 10.85 -7.67
N LYS A 113 4.53 9.76 -6.88
CA LYS A 113 5.21 9.76 -5.58
C LYS A 113 6.71 9.92 -5.76
N GLN A 114 7.22 11.07 -5.36
CA GLN A 114 8.64 11.40 -5.28
C GLN A 114 9.12 11.34 -3.83
N CYS A 115 10.44 11.33 -3.60
CA CYS A 115 11.06 11.27 -2.26
C CYS A 115 10.57 10.10 -1.39
N LEU A 116 10.68 8.87 -1.89
CA LEU A 116 10.47 7.69 -1.05
C LEU A 116 11.67 7.52 -0.10
N HIS A 117 11.40 7.44 1.20
CA HIS A 117 12.39 7.07 2.20
C HIS A 117 12.96 5.67 1.92
N ARG A 118 14.28 5.50 2.02
CA ARG A 118 15.02 4.29 1.59
C ARG A 118 15.83 3.62 2.69
N THR A 119 15.68 4.05 3.95
CA THR A 119 16.48 3.52 5.07
C THR A 119 16.09 2.09 5.48
N GLY A 120 14.93 1.59 5.04
CA GLY A 120 14.53 0.21 5.27
C GLY A 120 14.25 -0.06 6.76
N ARG A 121 15.01 -0.96 7.39
CA ARG A 121 14.87 -1.30 8.83
C ARG A 121 15.75 -0.46 9.74
N THR A 122 16.62 0.37 9.17
CA THR A 122 17.49 1.24 9.95
C THR A 122 16.66 2.44 10.43
N SER A 123 16.82 2.84 11.68
CA SER A 123 16.14 4.03 12.20
C SER A 123 17.00 5.27 11.98
N PHE A 124 16.40 6.47 12.04
CA PHE A 124 17.18 7.71 11.97
C PHE A 124 18.23 7.81 13.09
N ALA A 125 17.90 7.36 14.30
CA ALA A 125 18.86 7.33 15.42
C ALA A 125 20.07 6.42 15.14
N VAL A 126 19.84 5.28 14.47
CA VAL A 126 20.95 4.39 14.06
C VAL A 126 21.78 5.06 12.97
N MET A 127 21.17 5.72 11.98
CA MET A 127 21.92 6.44 10.94
C MET A 127 22.73 7.61 11.51
N GLU A 128 22.18 8.33 12.48
CA GLU A 128 22.86 9.40 13.21
C GLU A 128 24.06 8.85 13.97
N GLN A 129 23.89 7.76 14.70
CA GLN A 129 24.99 7.12 15.40
C GLN A 129 26.08 6.61 14.43
N GLU A 130 25.70 6.00 13.31
CA GLU A 130 26.64 5.53 12.28
C GLU A 130 27.42 6.67 11.62
N THR A 131 26.80 7.84 11.44
CA THR A 131 27.45 9.03 10.87
C THR A 131 28.36 9.73 11.89
N MET A 132 27.93 9.82 13.15
CA MET A 132 28.79 10.26 14.26
C MET A 132 30.03 9.38 14.43
N MET A 133 29.90 8.04 14.30
CA MET A 133 31.04 7.12 14.34
C MET A 133 32.04 7.33 13.18
N LYS A 134 31.60 7.90 12.06
CA LYS A 134 32.48 8.29 10.94
C LYS A 134 33.19 9.63 11.18
N GLY A 135 32.97 10.27 12.33
CA GLY A 135 33.63 11.51 12.74
C GLY A 135 32.98 12.78 12.21
N THR A 136 31.74 12.71 11.72
CA THR A 136 30.94 13.88 11.29
C THR A 136 29.77 14.03 12.25
N ASP A 137 29.52 15.23 12.76
CA ASP A 137 28.28 15.54 13.49
C ASP A 137 27.19 15.85 12.46
N PRO A 138 26.22 14.94 12.25
CA PRO A 138 25.28 15.05 11.13
C PRO A 138 24.19 16.08 11.44
N SER A 139 23.94 17.00 10.51
CA SER A 139 22.72 17.81 10.54
C SER A 139 21.49 16.94 10.27
N THR A 140 20.32 17.42 10.70
CA THR A 140 19.03 16.84 10.28
C THR A 140 18.92 16.75 8.76
N LEU A 141 19.49 17.71 8.03
CA LEU A 141 19.56 17.70 6.57
C LEU A 141 20.41 16.53 6.06
N ASP A 142 21.54 16.25 6.70
CA ASP A 142 22.45 15.17 6.29
C ASP A 142 21.81 13.80 6.49
N ILE A 143 21.12 13.60 7.62
CA ILE A 143 20.34 12.38 7.88
C ILE A 143 19.19 12.23 6.87
N TRP A 144 18.51 13.33 6.53
CA TRP A 144 17.45 13.31 5.52
C TRP A 144 18.00 12.93 4.14
N LEU A 145 19.10 13.55 3.69
CA LEU A 145 19.76 13.25 2.42
C LEU A 145 20.23 11.79 2.38
N GLU A 146 20.89 11.32 3.43
CA GLU A 146 21.35 9.93 3.54
C GLU A 146 20.15 8.96 3.44
N SER A 147 19.03 9.29 4.09
CA SER A 147 17.84 8.44 4.12
C SER A 147 17.08 8.34 2.80
N HIS A 148 17.30 9.28 1.88
CA HIS A 148 16.66 9.32 0.56
C HIS A 148 17.63 9.02 -0.58
N SER A 149 18.93 8.91 -0.30
CA SER A 149 19.96 8.50 -1.26
C SER A 149 19.87 7.02 -1.63
N ARG A 150 20.28 6.65 -2.85
CA ARG A 150 20.46 5.24 -3.23
C ARG A 150 21.77 4.76 -2.61
N GLY A 151 21.69 3.70 -1.79
CA GLY A 151 22.85 3.14 -1.10
C GLY A 151 24.10 3.03 -1.99
N ARG A 152 25.22 3.54 -1.46
CA ARG A 152 26.57 3.70 -2.06
C ARG A 152 26.89 5.06 -2.69
N GLY A 153 26.48 6.17 -2.07
CA GLY A 153 27.08 7.48 -2.32
C GLY A 153 26.88 8.05 -3.73
N ILE A 154 25.97 7.47 -4.52
CA ILE A 154 25.50 8.07 -5.77
C ILE A 154 24.37 9.01 -5.38
N LYS A 155 24.68 10.31 -5.36
CA LYS A 155 23.68 11.36 -5.36
C LYS A 155 23.08 11.34 -6.77
N ASP A 156 21.84 10.90 -6.90
CA ASP A 156 21.13 11.04 -8.17
C ASP A 156 20.92 12.55 -8.37
N ASP A 157 21.26 13.10 -9.55
CA ASP A 157 21.03 14.50 -9.93
C ASP A 157 19.58 14.92 -9.59
N ASP A 158 18.63 14.01 -9.83
CA ASP A 158 17.21 14.09 -9.49
C ASP A 158 16.92 14.33 -7.99
N THR A 159 17.76 13.86 -7.06
CA THR A 159 17.55 14.06 -5.60
C THR A 159 18.00 15.44 -5.13
N LEU A 160 19.01 16.02 -5.79
CA LEU A 160 19.45 17.39 -5.55
C LEU A 160 18.50 18.37 -6.24
N ASP A 161 18.03 18.07 -7.45
CA ASP A 161 17.03 18.86 -8.17
C ASP A 161 15.68 18.90 -7.45
N LEU A 162 15.23 17.79 -6.85
CA LEU A 162 14.02 17.79 -6.01
C LEU A 162 14.22 18.59 -4.72
N HIS A 163 15.44 18.57 -4.14
CA HIS A 163 15.75 19.38 -2.98
C HIS A 163 15.79 20.88 -3.34
N GLU A 164 16.48 21.27 -4.42
CA GLU A 164 16.46 22.65 -4.91
C GLU A 164 15.05 23.07 -5.31
N SER A 165 14.27 22.22 -5.97
CA SER A 165 12.87 22.49 -6.30
C SER A 165 11.97 22.66 -5.07
N LEU A 166 12.11 21.83 -4.03
CA LEU A 166 11.33 21.94 -2.79
C LEU A 166 11.81 23.10 -1.91
N PHE A 167 13.11 23.35 -1.85
CA PHE A 167 13.72 24.44 -1.10
C PHE A 167 13.44 25.79 -1.77
N LEU A 168 13.60 25.91 -3.09
CA LEU A 168 13.19 27.09 -3.88
C LEU A 168 11.67 27.24 -3.95
N GLY A 169 10.90 26.14 -3.93
CA GLY A 169 9.45 26.17 -3.86
C GLY A 169 8.93 26.64 -2.50
N LEU A 170 9.57 26.24 -1.39
CA LEU A 170 9.32 26.82 -0.07
C LEU A 170 9.81 28.27 0.00
N CYS A 171 10.97 28.59 -0.59
CA CYS A 171 11.48 29.96 -0.63
C CYS A 171 10.54 30.88 -1.42
N TRP A 172 10.03 30.46 -2.59
CA TRP A 172 9.02 31.21 -3.35
C TRP A 172 7.70 31.40 -2.60
N LEU A 173 7.28 30.42 -1.79
CA LEU A 173 6.06 30.53 -0.98
C LEU A 173 6.26 31.52 0.18
N VAL A 174 7.45 31.52 0.79
CA VAL A 174 7.82 32.45 1.88
C VAL A 174 8.10 33.86 1.35
N ASP A 175 8.71 33.99 0.18
CA ASP A 175 9.02 35.28 -0.47
C ASP A 175 7.77 35.93 -1.11
N MET A 176 6.72 35.17 -1.44
CA MET A 176 5.44 35.72 -1.91
C MET A 176 4.60 36.35 -0.80
N ASP A 177 4.78 35.93 0.45
CA ASP A 177 4.07 36.52 1.60
C ASP A 177 4.70 37.83 2.09
N ASP A 178 5.96 38.13 1.73
CA ASP A 178 6.65 39.40 2.07
C ASP A 178 6.44 40.53 1.04
N VAL A 179 5.89 40.23 -0.15
CA VAL A 179 5.56 41.26 -1.17
C VAL A 179 4.10 41.75 -1.07
N ALA A 180 3.27 41.13 -0.23
CA ALA A 180 1.87 41.51 -0.04
C ALA A 180 1.63 42.56 1.07
N PHE A 181 2.68 43.13 1.68
CA PHE A 181 2.54 44.21 2.66
C PHE A 181 3.50 45.38 2.39
N LYS A 182 3.24 46.12 1.30
CA LYS A 182 3.58 47.54 1.23
C LYS A 182 2.64 48.30 0.30
#